data_AF-A0A955RU10-F1
#
_entry.id   AF-A0A955RU10-F1
#
_cell.length_a   1.000
_cell.length_b   1.000
_cell.length_c   1.000
_cell.angle_alpha   90.00
_cell.angle_beta   90.00
_cell.angle_gamma   90.00
#
_symmetry.space_group_name_H-M   'P 1'
#
loop_
_entity.id
_entity.type
_entity.pdbx_description
1 polymer ?
#
loop_
_entity_poly.entity_id
_entity_poly.type
_entity_poly.pdbx_seq_one_letter_code
_entity_poly.pdbx_strand_id
1 'polypeptide(L)'
;MVRIPKKVSERLKKEMSRFQKILKKAKDRDVNESDTVTIITDMLAEVFGYDKYSEITSEQAIRGTYCDLAIKLDGKMKFLIEVKAIGLNLKDNHLRQVIGYGATNGIPWVVLTNGIEWQIYRIKFEKPVNYELVFTLNFAEISTRKQEDQDKAFLLCKEGLEKAAIEEFHDHVQSVNRFMIGAILQSDTVISVIRRELRKMTDGVRVKDDEIRRILIEEVLKRDTVQGEMVKDAMSKIKKAHKKKVKKASRRKKIVASEEPQPDIEQG
;
A
#
# COMPACT_ATOMS: atom_id res chain seq x y z
N MET A 1 -5.96 1.60 -9.18
CA MET A 1 -5.62 2.98 -8.80
C MET A 1 -6.77 3.87 -9.17
N VAL A 2 -7.29 4.57 -8.17
CA VAL A 2 -8.43 5.47 -8.29
C VAL A 2 -8.12 6.60 -9.27
N ARG A 3 -9.05 6.89 -10.18
CA ARG A 3 -8.92 7.99 -11.15
C ARG A 3 -8.87 9.34 -10.43
N ILE A 4 -7.80 10.10 -10.64
CA ILE A 4 -7.63 11.46 -10.12
C ILE A 4 -8.61 12.42 -10.84
N PRO A 5 -9.49 13.14 -10.11
CA PRO A 5 -10.35 14.16 -10.71
C PRO A 5 -9.55 15.31 -11.33
N LYS A 6 -10.04 15.89 -12.44
CA LYS A 6 -9.36 16.99 -13.14
C LYS A 6 -9.03 18.18 -12.21
N LYS A 7 -10.00 18.58 -11.36
CA LYS A 7 -9.83 19.63 -10.36
C LYS A 7 -8.65 19.36 -9.42
N VAL A 8 -8.47 18.11 -8.99
CA VAL A 8 -7.37 17.71 -8.09
C VAL A 8 -6.03 17.72 -8.83
N SER A 9 -5.99 17.22 -10.07
CA SER A 9 -4.77 17.27 -10.89
C SER A 9 -4.32 18.71 -11.15
N GLU A 10 -5.25 19.64 -11.42
CA GLU A 10 -4.95 21.06 -11.59
C GLU A 10 -4.45 21.71 -10.29
N ARG A 11 -5.08 21.41 -9.14
CA ARG A 11 -4.62 21.87 -7.82
C ARG A 11 -3.21 21.38 -7.51
N LEU A 12 -2.95 20.08 -7.67
CA LEU A 12 -1.62 19.50 -7.47
C LEU A 12 -0.58 20.17 -8.37
N LYS A 13 -0.87 20.35 -9.66
CA LYS A 13 0.03 21.04 -10.59
C LYS A 13 0.41 22.44 -10.13
N LYS A 14 -0.57 23.21 -9.67
CA LYS A 14 -0.37 24.59 -9.23
C LYS A 14 0.38 24.67 -7.89
N GLU A 15 -0.14 24.00 -6.87
CA GLU A 15 0.33 24.18 -5.50
C GLU A 15 1.64 23.46 -5.23
N MET A 16 1.90 22.30 -5.86
CA MET A 16 3.18 21.59 -5.67
C MET A 16 4.38 22.45 -6.09
N SER A 17 4.29 23.12 -7.25
CA SER A 17 5.36 24.01 -7.73
C SER A 17 5.60 25.20 -6.79
N ARG A 18 4.53 25.72 -6.19
CA ARG A 18 4.62 26.80 -5.20
C ARG A 18 5.28 26.31 -3.91
N PHE A 19 4.81 25.19 -3.34
CA PHE A 19 5.36 24.67 -2.09
C PHE A 19 6.78 24.12 -2.23
N GLN A 20 7.19 23.62 -3.40
CA GLN A 20 8.60 23.32 -3.69
C GLN A 20 9.51 24.53 -3.46
N LYS A 21 9.10 25.73 -3.89
CA LYS A 21 9.86 26.98 -3.68
C LYS A 21 9.85 27.40 -2.21
N ILE A 22 8.72 27.23 -1.52
CA ILE A 22 8.60 27.55 -0.09
C ILE A 22 9.51 26.64 0.74
N LEU A 23 9.42 25.33 0.52
CA LEU A 23 10.24 24.32 1.20
C LEU A 23 11.73 24.55 0.93
N LYS A 24 12.13 24.88 -0.30
CA LYS A 24 13.52 25.23 -0.61
C LYS A 24 14.00 26.41 0.24
N LYS A 25 13.26 27.52 0.26
CA LYS A 25 13.61 28.69 1.07
C LYS A 25 13.59 28.42 2.58
N ALA A 26 12.68 27.56 3.04
CA ALA A 26 12.62 27.15 4.43
C ALA A 26 13.83 26.29 4.80
N LYS A 27 14.25 25.38 3.92
CA LYS A 27 15.46 24.56 4.09
C LYS A 27 16.72 25.41 4.08
N ASP A 28 16.83 26.36 3.16
CA ASP A 28 17.98 27.27 3.05
C ASP A 28 18.15 28.15 4.31
N ARG A 29 17.06 28.36 5.07
CA ARG A 29 17.05 29.10 6.34
C ARG A 29 17.10 28.20 7.58
N ASP A 30 17.13 26.88 7.40
CA ASP A 30 17.10 25.87 8.46
C ASP A 30 16.03 26.13 9.52
N VAL A 31 14.77 26.30 9.07
CA VAL A 31 13.66 26.62 9.99
C VAL A 31 13.38 25.49 10.98
N ASN A 32 12.90 25.86 12.17
CA ASN A 32 12.63 24.92 13.26
C ASN A 32 11.36 24.07 13.00
N GLU A 33 11.04 23.16 13.93
CA GLU A 33 9.89 22.27 13.85
C GLU A 33 8.55 23.02 13.80
N SER A 34 8.35 24.05 14.63
CA SER A 34 7.11 24.85 14.66
C SER A 34 6.84 25.58 13.34
N ASP A 35 7.88 26.16 12.74
CA ASP A 35 7.78 26.78 11.41
C ASP A 35 7.51 25.74 10.33
N THR A 36 8.08 24.54 10.46
CA THR A 36 7.84 23.41 9.55
C THR A 36 6.39 22.92 9.66
N VAL A 37 5.84 22.80 10.88
CA VAL A 37 4.42 22.47 11.14
C VAL A 37 3.50 23.49 10.46
N THR A 38 3.85 24.78 10.50
CA THR A 38 3.05 25.83 9.85
C THR A 38 3.02 25.63 8.33
N ILE A 39 4.17 25.39 7.70
CA ILE A 39 4.26 25.12 6.25
C ILE A 39 3.47 23.86 5.89
N ILE A 40 3.59 22.79 6.68
CA ILE A 40 2.89 21.53 6.44
C ILE A 40 1.37 21.71 6.60
N THR A 41 0.92 22.48 7.58
CA THR A 41 -0.51 22.82 7.75
C THR A 41 -1.06 23.50 6.49
N ASP A 42 -0.29 24.42 5.91
CA ASP A 42 -0.68 25.07 4.65
C ASP A 42 -0.62 24.10 3.46
N MET A 43 0.33 23.15 3.42
CA MET A 43 0.35 22.08 2.41
C MET A 43 -0.88 21.17 2.52
N LEU A 44 -1.26 20.75 3.73
CA LEU A 44 -2.47 19.97 3.99
C LEU A 44 -3.72 20.70 3.46
N ALA A 45 -3.82 22.00 3.69
CA ALA A 45 -4.95 22.77 3.21
C ALA A 45 -4.92 22.99 1.69
N GLU A 46 -3.82 23.53 1.16
CA GLU A 46 -3.75 24.03 -0.21
C GLU A 46 -3.42 22.95 -1.24
N VAL A 47 -2.50 22.04 -0.92
CA VAL A 47 -2.11 20.94 -1.82
C VAL A 47 -3.10 19.79 -1.70
N PHE A 48 -3.32 19.32 -0.47
CA PHE A 48 -4.10 18.12 -0.20
C PHE A 48 -5.60 18.37 -0.03
N GLY A 49 -6.02 19.64 0.11
CA GLY A 49 -7.41 20.05 0.00
C GLY A 49 -8.23 19.91 1.28
N TYR A 50 -7.58 19.83 2.45
CA TYR A 50 -8.27 19.78 3.73
C TYR A 50 -8.73 21.17 4.19
N ASP A 51 -9.85 21.22 4.89
CA ASP A 51 -10.26 22.44 5.57
C ASP A 51 -9.43 22.67 6.84
N LYS A 52 -8.78 23.84 6.92
CA LYS A 52 -7.83 24.17 7.98
C LYS A 52 -8.47 24.27 9.38
N TYR A 53 -9.76 24.53 9.47
CA TYR A 53 -10.45 24.77 10.74
C TYR A 53 -11.22 23.55 11.26
N SER A 54 -11.65 22.68 10.36
CA SER A 54 -12.53 21.54 10.70
C SER A 54 -11.90 20.17 10.46
N GLU A 55 -10.92 20.06 9.56
CA GLU A 55 -10.36 18.77 9.14
C GLU A 55 -8.90 18.60 9.56
N ILE A 56 -8.15 19.70 9.73
CA ILE A 56 -6.80 19.68 10.29
C ILE A 56 -6.91 19.95 11.80
N THR A 57 -6.43 19.01 12.60
CA THR A 57 -6.44 19.10 14.06
C THR A 57 -5.00 19.17 14.57
N SER A 58 -4.69 20.09 15.48
CA SER A 58 -3.39 20.17 16.13
C SER A 58 -3.33 19.35 17.43
N GLU A 59 -2.11 19.13 17.90
CA GLU A 59 -1.78 18.47 19.16
C GLU A 59 -2.69 18.85 20.35
N GLN A 60 -2.99 20.14 20.54
CA GLN A 60 -3.78 20.64 21.67
C GLN A 60 -5.22 20.11 21.73
N ALA A 61 -5.78 19.71 20.57
CA ALA A 61 -7.14 19.17 20.47
C ALA A 61 -7.20 17.64 20.62
N ILE A 62 -6.03 16.98 20.63
CA ILE A 62 -5.88 15.54 20.83
C ILE A 62 -5.45 15.34 22.28
N ARG A 63 -6.34 14.79 23.13
CA ARG A 63 -6.13 14.65 24.59
C ARG A 63 -4.92 13.76 24.93
N GLY A 64 -3.70 14.29 24.82
CA GLY A 64 -2.46 13.65 25.28
C GLY A 64 -1.18 13.83 24.44
N THR A 65 -1.05 14.86 23.58
CA THR A 65 0.28 15.28 23.03
C THR A 65 1.07 14.19 22.27
N TYR A 66 0.39 13.39 21.42
CA TYR A 66 1.03 12.22 20.78
C TYR A 66 1.40 12.40 19.30
N CYS A 67 1.05 13.52 18.68
CA CYS A 67 1.45 13.92 17.32
C CYS A 67 1.17 15.42 17.10
N ASP A 68 1.92 16.05 16.20
CA ASP A 68 1.80 17.48 15.91
C ASP A 68 0.46 17.84 15.23
N LEU A 69 0.08 17.04 14.24
CA LEU A 69 -1.11 17.25 13.42
C LEU A 69 -1.87 15.94 13.23
N ALA A 70 -3.17 16.05 12.96
CA ALA A 70 -4.01 14.94 12.54
C ALA A 70 -5.03 15.38 11.50
N ILE A 71 -5.41 14.45 10.62
CA ILE A 71 -6.50 14.64 9.67
C ILE A 71 -7.74 13.96 10.20
N LYS A 72 -8.84 14.71 10.29
CA LYS A 72 -10.15 14.26 10.74
C LYS A 72 -11.16 14.49 9.63
N LEU A 73 -11.81 13.41 9.17
CA LEU A 73 -12.91 13.48 8.21
C LEU A 73 -14.14 12.81 8.81
N ASP A 74 -15.30 13.46 8.68
CA ASP A 74 -16.59 12.98 9.22
C ASP A 74 -16.52 12.55 10.69
N GLY A 75 -15.83 13.34 11.52
CA GLY A 75 -15.69 13.04 12.94
C GLY A 75 -14.62 11.98 13.27
N LYS A 76 -14.01 11.32 12.28
CA LYS A 76 -13.06 10.21 12.46
C LYS A 76 -11.65 10.62 12.09
N MET A 77 -10.68 10.30 12.95
CA MET A 77 -9.26 10.46 12.64
C MET A 77 -8.85 9.49 11.52
N LYS A 78 -8.15 10.01 10.52
CA LYS A 78 -7.69 9.29 9.33
C LYS A 78 -6.17 9.16 9.31
N PHE A 79 -5.47 10.27 9.51
CA PHE A 79 -4.01 10.31 9.64
C PHE A 79 -3.60 10.91 10.97
N LEU A 80 -2.53 10.35 11.54
CA LEU A 80 -1.69 11.04 12.51
C LEU A 80 -0.43 11.51 11.81
N ILE A 81 0.03 12.73 12.08
CA ILE A 81 1.15 13.35 11.38
C ILE A 81 2.15 13.82 12.42
N GLU A 82 3.30 13.17 12.43
CA GLU A 82 4.48 13.57 13.19
C GLU A 82 5.37 14.42 12.30
N VAL A 83 5.65 15.64 12.75
CA VAL A 83 6.46 16.63 12.05
C VAL A 83 7.82 16.73 12.71
N LYS A 84 8.85 16.99 11.90
CA LYS A 84 10.21 17.28 12.34
C LYS A 84 10.71 18.56 11.68
N ALA A 85 11.74 19.18 12.26
CA ALA A 85 12.42 20.33 11.65
C ALA A 85 12.89 20.02 10.22
N ILE A 86 12.82 21.00 9.31
CA ILE A 86 13.01 20.79 7.87
C ILE A 86 14.38 20.20 7.48
N GLY A 87 15.44 20.51 8.24
CA GLY A 87 16.80 20.01 8.03
C GLY A 87 17.05 18.63 8.63
N LEU A 88 16.11 18.09 9.42
CA LEU A 88 16.30 16.88 10.19
C LEU A 88 15.97 15.63 9.37
N ASN A 89 16.88 14.65 9.39
CA ASN A 89 16.65 13.34 8.76
C ASN A 89 15.64 12.51 9.56
N LEU A 90 14.65 11.96 8.86
CA LEU A 90 13.61 11.13 9.46
C LEU A 90 14.18 9.76 9.87
N LYS A 91 13.78 9.29 11.06
CA LYS A 91 14.28 8.05 11.67
C LYS A 91 13.13 7.32 12.36
N ASP A 92 13.21 6.00 12.42
CA ASP A 92 12.17 5.14 13.01
C ASP A 92 11.87 5.44 14.48
N ASN A 93 12.84 5.94 15.25
CA ASN A 93 12.62 6.31 16.65
C ASN A 93 11.62 7.46 16.83
N HIS A 94 11.41 8.30 15.80
CA HIS A 94 10.39 9.35 15.83
C HIS A 94 8.96 8.79 15.78
N LEU A 95 8.76 7.54 15.34
CA LEU A 95 7.43 6.94 15.18
C LEU A 95 6.83 6.40 16.48
N ARG A 96 7.63 6.15 17.52
CA ARG A 96 7.18 5.32 18.66
C ARG A 96 5.91 5.84 19.32
N GLN A 97 5.84 7.14 19.58
CA GLN A 97 4.70 7.76 20.28
C GLN A 97 3.44 7.73 19.42
N VAL A 98 3.56 8.20 18.17
CA VAL A 98 2.44 8.28 17.23
C VAL A 98 1.90 6.90 16.84
N ILE A 99 2.75 5.87 16.70
CA ILE A 99 2.33 4.49 16.46
C ILE A 99 1.59 3.91 17.67
N GLY A 100 2.10 4.15 18.89
CA GLY A 100 1.43 3.71 20.11
C GLY A 100 0.03 4.31 20.25
N TYR A 101 -0.12 5.60 19.97
CA TYR A 101 -1.40 6.29 19.99
C TYR A 101 -2.34 5.78 18.88
N GLY A 102 -1.84 5.64 17.66
CA GLY A 102 -2.63 5.11 16.52
C GLY A 102 -3.13 3.69 16.78
N ALA A 103 -2.28 2.81 17.32
CA ALA A 103 -2.66 1.45 17.68
C ALA A 103 -3.75 1.42 18.76
N THR A 104 -3.63 2.27 19.78
CA THR A 104 -4.60 2.35 20.90
C THR A 104 -5.97 2.87 20.44
N ASN A 105 -5.98 3.82 19.51
CA ASN A 105 -7.21 4.49 19.04
C ASN A 105 -7.78 3.91 17.73
N GLY A 106 -7.19 2.84 17.20
CA GLY A 106 -7.63 2.24 15.94
C GLY A 106 -7.39 3.13 14.70
N ILE A 107 -6.43 4.06 14.77
CA ILE A 107 -6.08 4.96 13.67
C ILE A 107 -4.94 4.35 12.90
N PRO A 108 -5.15 3.95 11.64
CA PRO A 108 -4.24 2.99 11.05
C PRO A 108 -3.13 3.61 10.21
N TRP A 109 -3.23 4.91 9.90
CA TRP A 109 -2.28 5.60 9.05
C TRP A 109 -1.50 6.65 9.83
N VAL A 110 -0.18 6.61 9.67
CA VAL A 110 0.75 7.56 10.27
C VAL A 110 1.62 8.17 9.17
N VAL A 111 1.85 9.46 9.25
CA VAL A 111 2.76 10.21 8.40
C VAL A 111 3.89 10.73 9.28
N LEU A 112 5.14 10.48 8.87
CA LEU A 112 6.32 11.14 9.43
C LEU A 112 6.92 12.04 8.37
N THR A 113 7.09 13.32 8.67
CA THR A 113 7.54 14.28 7.66
C THR A 113 8.36 15.44 8.22
N ASN A 114 9.26 15.98 7.40
CA ASN A 114 9.94 17.26 7.63
C ASN A 114 9.54 18.29 6.55
N GLY A 115 8.41 18.09 5.87
CA GLY A 115 7.93 18.89 4.76
C GLY A 115 8.54 18.52 3.40
N ILE A 116 9.81 18.11 3.36
CA ILE A 116 10.48 17.65 2.13
C ILE A 116 10.21 16.16 1.91
N GLU A 117 10.54 15.33 2.90
CA GLU A 117 10.28 13.90 2.85
C GLU A 117 8.98 13.60 3.60
N TRP A 118 8.12 12.81 3.00
CA TRP A 118 6.86 12.32 3.58
C TRP A 118 6.89 10.80 3.56
N GLN A 119 6.99 10.20 4.74
CA GLN A 119 6.99 8.75 4.93
C GLN A 119 5.63 8.30 5.44
N ILE A 120 4.95 7.45 4.69
CA ILE A 120 3.59 6.99 4.98
C ILE A 120 3.65 5.57 5.52
N TYR A 121 3.18 5.40 6.75
CA TYR A 121 3.19 4.13 7.46
C TYR A 121 1.77 3.60 7.69
N ARG A 122 1.64 2.27 7.60
CA ARG A 122 0.44 1.53 8.00
C ARG A 122 0.71 0.78 9.30
N ILE A 123 -0.13 1.02 10.31
CA ILE A 123 -0.15 0.23 11.53
C ILE A 123 -0.79 -1.14 11.26
N LYS A 124 -0.11 -2.19 11.70
CA LYS A 124 -0.62 -3.56 11.77
C LYS A 124 -1.10 -3.82 13.19
N PHE A 125 -2.42 -3.97 13.33
CA PHE A 125 -3.08 -4.23 14.62
C PHE A 125 -2.91 -5.69 15.07
N GLU A 126 -1.66 -6.13 15.16
CA GLU A 126 -1.26 -7.43 15.70
C GLU A 126 -0.64 -7.27 17.10
N LYS A 127 -0.33 -8.38 17.76
CA LYS A 127 0.31 -8.39 19.08
C LYS A 127 1.67 -9.13 18.96
N PRO A 128 2.82 -8.46 19.17
CA PRO A 128 2.99 -7.02 19.47
C PRO A 128 2.58 -6.11 18.30
N VAL A 129 2.28 -4.84 18.58
CA VAL A 129 1.95 -3.85 17.53
C VAL A 129 3.13 -3.73 16.58
N ASN A 130 2.81 -3.72 15.28
CA ASN A 130 3.80 -3.62 14.22
C ASN A 130 3.36 -2.55 13.21
N TYR A 131 4.26 -2.13 12.34
CA TYR A 131 3.97 -1.15 11.29
C TYR A 131 4.86 -1.37 10.08
N GLU A 132 4.47 -0.83 8.94
CA GLU A 132 5.28 -0.89 7.72
C GLU A 132 5.27 0.45 6.99
N LEU A 133 6.41 0.81 6.41
CA LEU A 133 6.51 1.90 5.45
C LEU A 133 5.83 1.45 4.15
N VAL A 134 4.78 2.16 3.74
CA VAL A 134 4.04 1.85 2.52
C VAL A 134 4.65 2.57 1.33
N PHE A 135 4.95 3.86 1.46
CA PHE A 135 5.69 4.62 0.46
C PHE A 135 6.31 5.89 1.06
N THR A 136 7.28 6.43 0.33
CA THR A 136 7.88 7.73 0.59
C THR A 136 7.61 8.66 -0.58
N LEU A 137 7.38 9.94 -0.29
CA LEU A 137 7.25 11.01 -1.26
C LEU A 137 8.28 12.10 -0.95
N ASN A 138 9.16 12.41 -1.90
CA ASN A 138 10.05 13.56 -1.80
C ASN A 138 9.41 14.74 -2.53
N PHE A 139 8.89 15.69 -1.76
CA PHE A 139 8.18 16.85 -2.27
C PHE A 139 9.11 17.84 -2.99
N ALA A 140 10.41 17.86 -2.68
CA ALA A 140 11.37 18.67 -3.43
C ALA A 140 11.64 18.12 -4.83
N GLU A 141 11.48 16.80 -5.04
CA GLU A 141 11.75 16.11 -6.31
C GLU A 141 10.48 15.70 -7.07
N ILE A 142 9.31 15.95 -6.48
CA ILE A 142 8.04 15.52 -7.06
C ILE A 142 7.78 16.17 -8.42
N SER A 143 7.31 15.36 -9.38
CA SER A 143 7.01 15.80 -10.73
C SER A 143 5.55 15.61 -11.07
N THR A 144 4.87 16.72 -11.33
CA THR A 144 3.47 16.74 -11.79
C THR A 144 3.28 16.21 -13.22
N ARG A 145 4.37 15.81 -13.88
CA ARG A 145 4.37 15.13 -15.19
C ARG A 145 4.48 13.62 -15.05
N LYS A 146 4.95 13.11 -13.92
CA LYS A 146 5.02 11.67 -13.64
C LYS A 146 3.68 11.22 -13.07
N GLN A 147 3.10 10.16 -13.63
CA GLN A 147 1.80 9.65 -13.16
C GLN A 147 1.94 9.06 -11.75
N GLU A 148 3.01 8.30 -11.48
CA GLU A 148 3.25 7.70 -10.16
C GLU A 148 3.32 8.74 -9.03
N ASP A 149 3.98 9.87 -9.27
CA ASP A 149 4.08 10.98 -8.32
C ASP A 149 2.71 11.61 -8.03
N GLN A 150 1.91 11.81 -9.07
CA GLN A 150 0.54 12.29 -8.94
C GLN A 150 -0.34 11.29 -8.19
N ASP A 151 -0.21 10.00 -8.47
CA ASP A 151 -0.97 8.94 -7.81
C ASP A 151 -0.62 8.91 -6.32
N LYS A 152 0.67 8.92 -5.95
CA LYS A 152 1.11 8.96 -4.54
C LYS A 152 0.63 10.23 -3.82
N ALA A 153 0.75 11.40 -4.45
CA ALA A 153 0.25 12.64 -3.86
C ALA A 153 -1.28 12.60 -3.68
N PHE A 154 -2.01 11.99 -4.61
CA PHE A 154 -3.45 11.84 -4.53
C PHE A 154 -3.90 10.96 -3.36
N LEU A 155 -3.09 9.98 -2.93
CA LEU A 155 -3.38 9.15 -1.74
C LEU A 155 -3.47 9.98 -0.45
N LEU A 156 -2.81 11.14 -0.41
CA LEU A 156 -2.83 12.07 0.73
C LEU A 156 -3.89 13.17 0.59
N CYS A 157 -4.52 13.33 -0.59
CA CYS A 157 -5.57 14.31 -0.79
C CYS A 157 -6.87 13.89 -0.08
N LYS A 158 -7.65 14.87 0.35
CA LYS A 158 -9.01 14.66 0.89
C LYS A 158 -9.86 13.78 -0.03
N GLU A 159 -9.89 14.11 -1.32
CA GLU A 159 -10.68 13.37 -2.31
C GLU A 159 -10.16 11.93 -2.54
N GLY A 160 -8.89 11.68 -2.24
CA GLY A 160 -8.30 10.34 -2.24
C GLY A 160 -8.75 9.54 -1.02
N LEU A 161 -8.69 10.13 0.17
CA LEU A 161 -9.19 9.53 1.41
C LEU A 161 -10.68 9.21 1.37
N GLU A 162 -11.51 10.14 0.87
CA GLU A 162 -12.96 9.93 0.74
C GLU A 162 -13.31 8.73 -0.17
N LYS A 163 -12.43 8.43 -1.13
CA LYS A 163 -12.56 7.29 -2.05
C LYS A 163 -11.81 6.03 -1.57
N ALA A 164 -11.29 6.02 -0.35
CA ALA A 164 -10.45 4.94 0.18
C ALA A 164 -9.25 4.59 -0.72
N ALA A 165 -8.67 5.59 -1.41
CA ALA A 165 -7.61 5.37 -2.39
C ALA A 165 -6.34 4.81 -1.75
N ILE A 166 -6.01 5.24 -0.53
CA ILE A 166 -4.84 4.75 0.20
C ILE A 166 -5.02 3.30 0.66
N GLU A 167 -6.24 2.90 1.04
CA GLU A 167 -6.58 1.50 1.32
C GLU A 167 -6.45 0.63 0.05
N GLU A 168 -7.03 1.05 -1.08
CA GLU A 168 -6.90 0.31 -2.35
C GLU A 168 -5.44 0.20 -2.78
N PHE A 169 -4.66 1.27 -2.62
CA PHE A 169 -3.23 1.26 -2.93
C PHE A 169 -2.47 0.27 -2.06
N HIS A 170 -2.73 0.25 -0.76
CA HIS A 170 -2.08 -0.68 0.16
C HIS A 170 -2.44 -2.13 -0.11
N ASP A 171 -3.71 -2.42 -0.35
CA ASP A 171 -4.17 -3.75 -0.78
C ASP A 171 -3.47 -4.18 -2.08
N HIS A 172 -3.30 -3.25 -3.02
CA HIS A 172 -2.57 -3.50 -4.26
C HIS A 172 -1.09 -3.82 -4.01
N VAL A 173 -0.37 -3.00 -3.23
CA VAL A 173 1.04 -3.24 -2.88
C VAL A 173 1.23 -4.57 -2.15
N GLN A 174 0.32 -4.91 -1.24
CA GLN A 174 0.33 -6.19 -0.51
C GLN A 174 0.03 -7.41 -1.40
N SER A 175 -0.69 -7.20 -2.51
CA SER A 175 -1.09 -8.27 -3.43
C SER A 175 -0.14 -8.43 -4.62
N VAL A 176 0.41 -7.31 -5.11
CA VAL A 176 1.23 -7.21 -6.32
C VAL A 176 2.62 -6.77 -5.92
N ASN A 177 3.40 -7.74 -5.42
CA ASN A 177 4.80 -7.54 -5.08
C ASN A 177 5.65 -8.71 -5.58
N ARG A 178 6.97 -8.50 -5.62
CA ARG A 178 7.94 -9.47 -6.15
C ARG A 178 7.84 -10.85 -5.49
N PHE A 179 7.49 -10.91 -4.21
CA PHE A 179 7.36 -12.18 -3.48
C PHE A 179 6.08 -12.91 -3.88
N MET A 180 4.97 -12.19 -4.04
CA MET A 180 3.71 -12.75 -4.56
C MET A 180 3.89 -13.27 -5.99
N ILE A 181 4.55 -12.50 -6.87
CA ILE A 181 4.85 -12.93 -8.24
C ILE A 181 5.78 -14.15 -8.24
N GLY A 182 6.87 -14.11 -7.48
CA GLY A 182 7.81 -15.23 -7.35
C GLY A 182 7.12 -16.50 -6.84
N ALA A 183 6.22 -16.38 -5.87
CA ALA A 183 5.45 -17.49 -5.34
C ALA A 183 4.40 -18.03 -6.34
N ILE A 184 3.80 -17.16 -7.17
CA ILE A 184 2.90 -17.58 -8.27
C ILE A 184 3.68 -18.34 -9.34
N LEU A 185 4.85 -17.86 -9.73
CA LEU A 185 5.71 -18.50 -10.72
C LEU A 185 6.13 -19.92 -10.29
N GLN A 186 6.31 -20.13 -8.97
CA GLN A 186 6.58 -21.43 -8.37
C GLN A 186 5.34 -22.31 -8.15
N SER A 187 4.14 -21.91 -8.58
CA SER A 187 2.94 -22.73 -8.41
C SER A 187 2.86 -23.87 -9.43
N ASP A 188 2.25 -25.00 -9.06
CA ASP A 188 2.07 -26.15 -9.96
C ASP A 188 1.36 -25.76 -11.27
N THR A 189 0.45 -24.78 -11.21
CA THR A 189 -0.25 -24.25 -12.38
C THR A 189 0.74 -23.65 -13.38
N VAL A 190 1.66 -22.78 -12.92
CA VAL A 190 2.63 -22.12 -13.81
C VAL A 190 3.69 -23.11 -14.29
N ILE A 191 4.18 -24.00 -13.41
CA ILE A 191 5.14 -25.04 -13.79
C ILE A 191 4.57 -25.96 -14.87
N SER A 192 3.29 -26.34 -14.75
CA SER A 192 2.58 -27.13 -15.77
C SER A 192 2.47 -26.38 -17.10
N VAL A 193 2.17 -25.07 -17.07
CA VAL A 193 2.14 -24.23 -18.28
C VAL A 193 3.51 -24.18 -18.94
N ILE A 194 4.58 -23.90 -18.19
CA ILE A 194 5.95 -23.86 -18.72
C ILE A 194 6.30 -25.20 -19.37
N ARG A 195 6.01 -26.32 -18.70
CA ARG A 195 6.27 -27.66 -19.23
C ARG A 195 5.55 -27.91 -20.55
N ARG A 196 4.28 -27.51 -20.64
CA ARG A 196 3.48 -27.67 -21.85
C ARG A 196 4.05 -26.86 -23.00
N GLU A 197 4.45 -25.62 -22.77
CA GLU A 197 5.05 -24.78 -23.81
C GLU A 197 6.41 -25.32 -24.25
N LEU A 198 7.27 -25.79 -23.33
CA LEU A 198 8.52 -26.46 -23.67
C LEU A 198 8.29 -27.70 -24.55
N ARG A 199 7.33 -28.57 -24.19
CA ARG A 199 6.99 -29.76 -24.98
C ARG A 199 6.51 -29.48 -26.39
N LYS A 200 5.90 -28.30 -26.64
CA LYS A 200 5.51 -27.90 -28.00
C LYS A 200 6.70 -27.44 -28.83
N MET A 201 7.72 -26.89 -28.19
CA MET A 201 8.94 -26.41 -28.84
C MET A 201 9.98 -27.51 -29.06
N THR A 202 9.93 -28.56 -28.23
CA THR A 202 10.89 -29.66 -28.27
C THR A 202 10.20 -30.97 -28.65
N ASP A 203 10.52 -31.53 -29.80
CA ASP A 203 10.00 -32.84 -30.21
C ASP A 203 10.51 -33.95 -29.28
N GLY A 204 9.60 -34.56 -28.51
CA GLY A 204 9.87 -35.78 -27.73
C GLY A 204 10.69 -35.61 -26.45
N VAL A 205 11.13 -34.40 -26.07
CA VAL A 205 11.93 -34.20 -24.86
C VAL A 205 11.08 -34.35 -23.59
N ARG A 206 11.53 -35.22 -22.68
CA ARG A 206 10.88 -35.43 -21.38
C ARG A 206 11.25 -34.32 -20.41
N VAL A 207 10.39 -33.32 -20.28
CA VAL A 207 10.52 -32.26 -19.29
C VAL A 207 9.82 -32.64 -17.97
N LYS A 208 10.54 -32.56 -16.83
CA LYS A 208 10.03 -32.81 -15.47
C LYS A 208 9.75 -31.51 -14.70
N ASP A 209 8.76 -31.50 -13.83
CA ASP A 209 8.39 -30.35 -12.99
C ASP A 209 9.53 -29.90 -12.08
N ASP A 210 10.18 -30.86 -11.43
CA ASP A 210 11.24 -30.58 -10.45
C ASP A 210 12.44 -29.92 -11.12
N GLU A 211 12.71 -30.28 -12.37
CA GLU A 211 13.74 -29.66 -13.19
C GLU A 211 13.39 -28.21 -13.52
N ILE A 212 12.15 -27.95 -13.99
CA ILE A 212 11.67 -26.59 -14.24
C ILE A 212 11.71 -25.75 -12.96
N ARG A 213 11.25 -26.32 -11.82
CA ARG A 213 11.25 -25.65 -10.53
C ARG A 213 12.66 -25.25 -10.11
N ARG A 214 13.62 -26.17 -10.23
CA ARG A 214 15.02 -25.92 -9.89
C ARG A 214 15.60 -24.77 -10.73
N ILE A 215 15.49 -24.86 -12.06
CA ILE A 215 15.99 -23.81 -12.98
C ILE A 215 15.33 -22.46 -12.64
N LEU A 216 14.01 -22.46 -12.42
CA LEU A 216 13.28 -21.24 -12.09
C LEU A 216 13.79 -20.60 -10.78
N ILE A 217 14.02 -21.39 -9.73
CA ILE A 217 14.42 -20.89 -8.40
C ILE A 217 15.90 -20.51 -8.36
N GLU A 218 16.77 -21.31 -8.98
CA GLU A 218 18.23 -21.17 -8.85
C GLU A 218 18.85 -20.28 -9.91
N GLU A 219 18.27 -20.22 -11.11
CA GLU A 219 18.89 -19.59 -12.29
C GLU A 219 18.10 -18.38 -12.81
N VAL A 220 16.77 -18.36 -12.66
CA VAL A 220 15.91 -17.31 -13.25
C VAL A 220 15.46 -16.27 -12.22
N LEU A 221 15.00 -16.70 -11.05
CA LEU A 221 14.49 -15.80 -10.01
C LEU A 221 15.64 -15.21 -9.20
N LYS A 222 15.52 -13.92 -8.84
CA LYS A 222 16.47 -13.29 -7.92
C LYS A 222 16.39 -13.97 -6.55
N ARG A 223 17.55 -14.23 -5.93
CA ARG A 223 17.65 -14.95 -4.64
C ARG A 223 16.78 -14.33 -3.53
N ASP A 224 16.67 -13.00 -3.49
CA ASP A 224 15.88 -12.26 -2.53
C ASP A 224 14.36 -12.42 -2.72
N THR A 225 13.90 -12.98 -3.85
CA THR A 225 12.47 -13.25 -4.14
C THR A 225 12.04 -14.68 -3.81
N VAL A 226 12.99 -15.56 -3.44
CA VAL A 226 12.74 -16.98 -3.17
C VAL A 226 13.06 -17.40 -1.74
N GLN A 227 13.68 -16.53 -0.94
CA GLN A 227 14.02 -16.79 0.47
C GLN A 227 13.47 -15.71 1.40
N GLY A 228 13.29 -16.05 2.68
CA GLY A 228 12.85 -15.13 3.74
C GLY A 228 11.39 -15.25 4.15
N GLU A 229 10.98 -14.48 5.16
CA GLU A 229 9.63 -14.53 5.74
C GLU A 229 8.55 -14.06 4.76
N MET A 230 8.81 -13.01 3.99
CA MET A 230 7.87 -12.48 2.99
C MET A 230 7.51 -13.52 1.91
N VAL A 231 8.46 -14.39 1.55
CA VAL A 231 8.22 -15.50 0.60
C VAL A 231 7.35 -16.57 1.23
N LYS A 232 7.61 -16.94 2.49
CA LYS A 232 6.78 -17.91 3.23
C LYS A 232 5.34 -17.42 3.34
N ASP A 233 5.14 -16.14 3.62
CA ASP A 233 3.83 -15.51 3.68
C ASP A 233 3.12 -15.51 2.32
N ALA A 234 3.81 -15.14 1.25
CA ALA A 234 3.29 -15.18 -0.11
C ALA A 234 2.86 -16.61 -0.52
N MET A 235 3.72 -17.61 -0.27
CA MET A 235 3.43 -19.01 -0.53
C MET A 235 2.23 -19.51 0.27
N SER A 236 2.12 -19.12 1.55
CA SER A 236 0.98 -19.44 2.41
C SER A 236 -0.32 -18.82 1.89
N LYS A 237 -0.31 -17.55 1.46
CA LYS A 237 -1.44 -16.86 0.84
C LYS A 237 -1.91 -17.59 -0.44
N ILE A 238 -0.99 -17.99 -1.32
CA ILE A 238 -1.30 -18.73 -2.55
C ILE A 238 -1.89 -20.11 -2.23
N LYS A 239 -1.35 -20.84 -1.25
CA LYS A 239 -1.86 -22.15 -0.83
C LYS A 239 -3.28 -22.04 -0.29
N LYS A 240 -3.56 -21.01 0.52
CA LYS A 240 -4.92 -20.71 1.03
C LYS A 240 -5.89 -20.37 -0.11
N ALA A 241 -5.46 -19.57 -1.09
CA ALA A 241 -6.27 -19.22 -2.26
C ALA A 241 -6.62 -20.44 -3.12
N HIS A 242 -5.64 -21.31 -3.39
CA HIS A 242 -5.87 -22.58 -4.10
C HIS A 242 -6.85 -23.49 -3.36
N LYS A 243 -6.68 -23.67 -2.03
CA LYS A 243 -7.62 -24.46 -1.22
C LYS A 243 -9.05 -23.92 -1.29
N LYS A 244 -9.23 -22.59 -1.24
CA LYS A 244 -10.56 -21.96 -1.40
C LYS A 244 -11.15 -22.22 -2.78
N LYS A 245 -10.35 -22.12 -3.85
CA LYS A 245 -10.80 -22.38 -5.23
C LYS A 245 -11.24 -23.84 -5.43
N VAL A 246 -10.47 -24.80 -4.90
CA VAL A 246 -10.81 -26.23 -4.92
C VAL A 246 -12.11 -26.50 -4.14
N LYS A 247 -12.25 -25.92 -2.94
CA LYS A 247 -13.47 -26.08 -2.10
C LYS A 247 -14.72 -25.45 -2.73
N LYS A 248 -14.57 -24.36 -3.49
CA LYS A 248 -15.66 -23.73 -4.25
C LYS A 248 -16.08 -24.58 -5.46
N ALA A 249 -15.10 -25.15 -6.17
CA ALA A 249 -15.36 -26.05 -7.29
C ALA A 249 -16.04 -27.36 -6.85
N SER A 250 -15.62 -27.95 -5.73
CA SER A 250 -16.26 -29.16 -5.18
C SER A 250 -17.70 -28.90 -4.70
N ARG A 251 -17.96 -27.74 -4.09
CA ARG A 251 -19.33 -27.30 -3.72
C ARG A 251 -20.22 -27.13 -4.94
N ARG A 252 -19.73 -26.48 -6.00
CA ARG A 252 -20.48 -26.36 -7.27
C ARG A 252 -20.80 -27.71 -7.89
N LYS A 253 -19.86 -28.66 -7.92
CA LYS A 253 -20.12 -30.02 -8.43
C LYS A 253 -21.18 -30.77 -7.61
N LYS A 254 -21.19 -30.60 -6.28
CA LYS A 254 -22.22 -31.22 -5.42
C LYS A 254 -23.62 -30.65 -5.66
N ILE A 255 -23.74 -29.35 -5.92
CA ILE A 255 -25.04 -28.70 -6.20
C ILE A 255 -25.59 -29.18 -7.55
N VAL A 256 -24.74 -29.23 -8.59
CA VAL A 256 -25.16 -29.71 -9.92
C VAL A 256 -25.57 -31.19 -9.88
N ALA A 257 -24.86 -32.03 -9.13
CA ALA A 257 -25.21 -33.46 -8.98
C ALA A 257 -26.49 -33.71 -8.15
N SER A 258 -26.98 -32.74 -7.39
CA SER A 258 -28.25 -32.84 -6.65
C SER A 258 -29.46 -32.28 -7.42
N GLU A 259 -29.24 -31.64 -8.56
CA GLU A 259 -30.28 -31.05 -9.42
C GLU A 259 -30.54 -31.88 -10.70
N GLU A 260 -29.82 -33.00 -10.91
CA GLU A 260 -30.12 -33.94 -11.99
C GLU A 260 -31.43 -34.69 -11.68
N PRO A 261 -32.45 -34.65 -12.58
CA PRO A 261 -33.70 -35.37 -12.37
C PRO A 261 -33.42 -36.87 -12.36
N GLN A 262 -33.92 -37.56 -11.33
CA GLN A 262 -33.91 -39.02 -11.31
C GLN A 262 -34.70 -39.54 -12.52
N PRO A 263 -34.17 -40.52 -13.27
CA PRO A 263 -34.90 -41.08 -14.39
C PRO A 263 -36.18 -41.73 -13.87
N ASP A 264 -37.32 -41.29 -14.39
CA ASP A 264 -38.62 -41.92 -14.15
C ASP A 264 -38.51 -43.39 -14.51
N ILE A 265 -38.64 -44.25 -13.49
CA ILE A 265 -38.74 -45.68 -13.67
C ILE A 265 -40.16 -45.92 -14.20
N GLU A 266 -40.33 -45.97 -15.52
CA GLU A 266 -41.53 -46.53 -16.15
C GLU A 266 -41.64 -47.99 -15.71
N GLN A 267 -42.59 -48.25 -14.79
CA GLN A 267 -43.03 -49.59 -14.47
C GLN A 267 -43.95 -50.08 -15.59
N GLY A 268 -43.49 -51.10 -16.32
CA GLY A 268 -44.32 -51.93 -17.20
C GLY A 268 -45.11 -52.97 -16.43
#